data_AF-A0AAE1UR99-F1
#
_entry.id   AF-A0AAE1UR99-F1
#
_cell.length_a   1.000
_cell.length_b   1.000
_cell.length_c   1.000
_cell.angle_alpha   90.00
_cell.angle_beta   90.00
_cell.angle_gamma   90.00
#
_symmetry.space_group_name_H-M   'P 1'
#
loop_
_entity.id
_entity.type
_entity.pdbx_description
1 polymer ?
#
loop_
_entity_poly.entity_id
_entity_poly.type
_entity_poly.pdbx_seq_one_letter_code
_entity_poly.pdbx_strand_id
1 'polypeptide(L)'
;MNTNAVKKTQGRRKIAIKPIDNQSSRHVTFSKRRLGLFKKASELCILTGAEIAILVQSLKRQRLFTFGHPSADSVIDRYLNGKSSSSTVNQLNMQQNNQSIILGFVENWKWRRKRKRAFKNQRCALGELKKKVTMRADELSMINGSSSSNSSMKIARFGVRINS
;
A
#
# COMPACT_ATOMS: atom_id res chain seq x y z
N MET A 1 25.14 47.88 6.03
CA MET A 1 23.85 47.30 5.58
C MET A 1 23.71 45.92 6.23
N ASN A 2 22.69 45.69 7.06
CA ASN A 2 22.53 44.41 7.77
C ASN A 2 21.58 43.49 6.98
N THR A 3 22.13 42.51 6.28
CA THR A 3 21.37 41.52 5.49
C THR A 3 20.93 40.35 6.37
N ASN A 4 19.88 40.55 7.17
CA ASN A 4 19.27 39.45 7.92
C ASN A 4 18.53 38.50 6.97
N ALA A 5 19.20 37.45 6.52
CA ALA A 5 18.60 36.42 5.68
C ALA A 5 17.56 35.62 6.48
N VAL A 6 16.28 35.80 6.16
CA VAL A 6 15.17 35.08 6.82
C VAL A 6 15.21 33.60 6.45
N LYS A 7 15.35 32.72 7.45
CA LYS A 7 15.34 31.26 7.24
C LYS A 7 13.92 30.79 6.85
N LYS A 8 13.80 30.14 5.69
CA LYS A 8 12.52 29.65 5.14
C LYS A 8 11.87 28.52 5.96
N THR A 9 12.67 27.67 6.62
CA THR A 9 12.16 26.56 7.45
C THR A 9 13.02 26.32 8.68
N GLN A 10 12.43 25.69 9.69
CA GLN A 10 13.11 25.31 10.93
C GLN A 10 14.02 24.07 10.80
N GLY A 11 14.08 23.42 9.63
CA GLY A 11 14.87 22.21 9.42
C GLY A 11 14.39 20.98 10.22
N ARG A 12 15.24 19.95 10.31
CA ARG A 12 14.95 18.73 11.08
C ARG A 12 15.07 19.03 12.57
N ARG A 13 13.98 18.84 13.33
CA ARG A 13 13.96 18.98 14.79
C ARG A 13 14.02 17.64 15.50
N LYS A 14 14.65 17.62 16.68
CA LYS A 14 14.64 16.47 17.59
C LYS A 14 13.23 16.29 18.15
N ILE A 15 12.76 15.06 18.21
CA ILE A 15 11.48 14.67 18.81
C ILE A 15 11.71 13.51 19.77
N ALA A 16 10.90 13.42 20.83
CA ALA A 16 10.97 12.32 21.78
C ALA A 16 10.55 10.99 21.14
N ILE A 17 11.13 9.87 21.62
CA ILE A 17 10.74 8.51 21.22
C ILE A 17 9.54 8.08 22.07
N LYS A 18 8.39 8.68 21.77
CA LYS A 18 7.09 8.38 22.37
C LYS A 18 6.00 8.44 21.30
N PRO A 19 4.77 7.96 21.56
CA PRO A 19 3.65 8.15 20.65
C PRO A 19 3.47 9.64 20.28
N ILE A 20 3.26 9.92 18.99
CA ILE A 20 3.10 11.30 18.48
C ILE A 20 1.64 11.69 18.57
N ASP A 21 1.25 12.60 19.46
CA ASP A 21 -0.18 12.91 19.69
C ASP A 21 -0.85 13.53 18.47
N ASN A 22 -0.23 14.54 17.84
CA ASN A 22 -0.78 15.18 16.65
C ASN A 22 -0.92 14.19 15.48
N GLN A 23 -2.16 14.03 15.01
CA GLN A 23 -2.50 13.06 13.98
C GLN A 23 -1.80 13.32 12.63
N SER A 24 -1.78 14.56 12.14
CA SER A 24 -1.15 14.91 10.86
C SER A 24 0.36 14.65 10.90
N SER A 25 1.01 15.08 11.98
CA SER A 25 2.44 14.82 12.23
C SER A 25 2.74 13.32 12.32
N ARG A 26 1.86 12.54 12.96
CA ARG A 26 1.95 11.08 13.05
C ARG A 26 1.86 10.42 11.67
N HIS A 27 0.93 10.84 10.81
CA HIS A 27 0.77 10.30 9.44
C HIS A 27 1.99 10.58 8.55
N VAL A 28 2.49 11.82 8.59
CA VAL A 28 3.68 12.21 7.83
C VAL A 28 4.90 11.44 8.33
N THR A 29 5.08 11.37 9.66
CA THR A 29 6.21 10.67 10.28
C THR A 29 6.16 9.18 9.97
N PHE A 30 5.01 8.53 10.10
CA PHE A 30 4.82 7.13 9.71
C PHE A 30 5.23 6.89 8.25
N SER A 31 4.77 7.75 7.34
CA SER A 31 5.08 7.60 5.91
C SER A 31 6.58 7.73 5.62
N LYS A 32 7.23 8.75 6.20
CA LYS A 32 8.67 8.99 6.02
C LYS A 32 9.52 7.91 6.69
N ARG A 33 9.22 7.54 7.94
CA ARG A 33 9.99 6.53 8.69
C ARG A 33 9.85 5.14 8.09
N ARG A 34 8.64 4.73 7.69
CA ARG A 34 8.41 3.45 7.01
C ARG A 34 9.24 3.36 5.73
N LEU A 35 9.26 4.42 4.92
CA LEU A 35 10.07 4.44 3.70
C LEU A 35 11.58 4.40 4.00
N GLY A 36 12.04 5.19 4.97
CA GLY A 36 13.45 5.18 5.40
C GLY A 36 13.89 3.82 5.94
N LEU A 37 13.03 3.16 6.73
CA LEU A 37 13.26 1.81 7.23
C LEU A 37 13.41 0.80 6.08
N PHE A 38 12.54 0.86 5.08
CA PHE A 38 12.62 -0.04 3.92
C PHE A 38 13.88 0.18 3.10
N LYS A 39 14.31 1.44 2.93
CA LYS A 39 15.59 1.76 2.26
C LYS A 39 16.77 1.16 3.01
N LYS A 40 16.81 1.34 4.33
CA LYS A 40 17.89 0.80 5.16
C LYS A 40 17.92 -0.73 5.18
N ALA A 41 16.76 -1.36 5.22
CA ALA A 41 16.67 -2.81 5.12
C ALA A 41 17.16 -3.32 3.75
N SER A 42 16.84 -2.61 2.67
CA SER A 42 17.33 -2.93 1.32
C SER A 42 18.84 -2.79 1.21
N GLU A 43 19.42 -1.71 1.74
CA GLU A 43 20.88 -1.53 1.80
C GLU A 43 21.53 -2.69 2.56
N LEU A 44 20.95 -3.07 3.71
CA LEU A 44 21.46 -4.17 4.54
C LEU A 44 21.43 -5.51 3.79
N CYS A 45 20.31 -5.85 3.15
CA CYS A 45 20.20 -7.07 2.35
C CYS A 45 21.26 -7.13 1.23
N ILE A 46 21.51 -6.00 0.56
CA ILE A 46 22.50 -5.94 -0.53
C ILE A 46 23.92 -6.10 0.02
N LEU A 47 24.24 -5.43 1.13
CA LEU A 47 25.59 -5.43 1.68
C LEU A 47 25.99 -6.77 2.30
N THR A 48 25.04 -7.45 2.95
CA THR A 48 25.36 -8.64 3.76
C THR A 48 24.74 -9.92 3.21
N GLY A 49 23.90 -9.85 2.17
CA GLY A 49 23.10 -10.99 1.71
C GLY A 49 22.06 -11.46 2.74
N ALA A 50 21.73 -10.65 3.74
CA ALA A 50 20.81 -11.05 4.79
C ALA A 50 19.37 -11.16 4.27
N GLU A 51 18.70 -12.25 4.64
CA GLU A 51 17.27 -12.42 4.40
C GLU A 51 16.46 -11.70 5.49
N ILE A 52 15.57 -10.80 5.07
CA ILE A 52 14.85 -9.91 5.98
C ILE A 52 13.38 -9.87 5.56
N ALA A 53 12.47 -9.84 6.53
CA ALA A 53 11.08 -9.46 6.32
C ALA A 53 10.66 -8.40 7.34
N ILE A 54 9.99 -7.35 6.85
CA ILE A 54 9.47 -6.25 7.69
C ILE A 54 7.99 -6.09 7.38
N LEU A 55 7.15 -6.19 8.42
CA LEU A 55 5.73 -5.92 8.36
C LEU A 55 5.40 -4.67 9.17
N VAL A 56 4.72 -3.70 8.55
CA VAL A 56 4.31 -2.44 9.19
C VAL A 56 2.83 -2.19 8.93
N GLN A 57 2.04 -2.06 9.99
CA GLN A 57 0.62 -1.71 9.91
C GLN A 57 0.37 -0.27 10.37
N SER A 58 -0.39 0.48 9.57
CA SER A 58 -0.91 1.77 10.01
C SER A 58 -2.13 1.55 10.90
N LEU A 59 -2.06 1.99 12.17
CA LEU A 59 -3.16 1.87 13.13
C LEU A 59 -4.46 2.53 12.64
N LYS A 60 -4.37 3.73 12.05
CA LYS A 60 -5.57 4.47 11.61
C LYS A 60 -6.21 3.90 10.34
N ARG A 61 -5.39 3.58 9.32
CA ARG A 61 -5.89 3.15 8.00
C ARG A 61 -5.99 1.63 7.86
N GLN A 62 -5.59 0.89 8.91
CA GLN A 62 -5.53 -0.57 8.92
C GLN A 62 -4.87 -1.13 7.65
N ARG A 63 -3.87 -0.39 7.13
CA ARG A 63 -3.18 -0.71 5.89
C ARG A 63 -1.84 -1.31 6.26
N LEU A 64 -1.61 -2.51 5.75
CA LEU A 64 -0.37 -3.24 5.93
C LEU A 64 0.60 -2.97 4.78
N PHE A 65 1.86 -2.83 5.13
CA PHE A 65 2.97 -2.57 4.24
C PHE A 65 4.07 -3.57 4.55
N THR A 66 4.67 -4.15 3.52
CA THR A 66 5.69 -5.18 3.65
C THR A 66 6.93 -4.83 2.85
N PHE A 67 8.08 -5.17 3.38
CA PHE A 67 9.34 -5.29 2.66
C PHE A 67 9.89 -6.69 2.94
N GLY A 68 10.51 -7.32 1.94
CA GLY A 68 11.21 -8.57 2.19
C GLY A 68 12.18 -8.95 1.08
N HIS A 69 13.21 -9.67 1.46
CA HIS A 69 14.26 -10.21 0.60
C HIS A 69 14.60 -11.63 1.06
N PRO A 70 14.55 -12.66 0.17
CA PRO A 70 14.19 -12.60 -1.26
C PRO A 70 12.71 -12.29 -1.50
N SER A 71 11.82 -12.73 -0.60
CA SER A 71 10.43 -12.29 -0.56
C SER A 71 9.93 -12.30 0.88
N ALA A 72 8.99 -11.41 1.22
CA ALA A 72 8.42 -11.38 2.57
C ALA A 72 7.71 -12.70 2.91
N ASP A 73 6.98 -13.29 1.96
CA ASP A 73 6.30 -14.57 2.14
C ASP A 73 7.30 -15.69 2.48
N SER A 74 8.37 -15.83 1.70
CA SER A 74 9.37 -16.89 1.88
C SER A 74 10.06 -16.82 3.26
N VAL A 75 10.42 -15.62 3.71
CA VAL A 75 11.08 -15.43 5.01
C VAL A 75 10.11 -15.70 6.16
N ILE A 76 8.86 -15.24 6.03
CA ILE A 76 7.81 -15.46 7.03
C ILE A 76 7.48 -16.95 7.15
N ASP A 77 7.26 -17.65 6.03
CA ASP A 77 6.93 -19.06 6.04
C ASP A 77 8.07 -19.88 6.66
N ARG A 78 9.34 -19.52 6.37
CA ARG A 78 10.50 -20.17 7.02
C ARG A 78 10.55 -19.91 8.53
N TYR A 79 10.23 -18.69 8.97
CA TYR A 79 10.20 -18.33 10.38
C TYR A 79 9.10 -19.07 11.15
N LEU A 80 7.93 -19.26 10.54
CA LEU A 80 6.79 -19.95 11.15
C LEU A 80 6.95 -21.47 11.15
N ASN A 81 7.59 -22.02 10.11
CA ASN A 81 7.76 -23.46 9.94
C ASN A 81 9.08 -23.99 10.53
N GLY A 82 10.04 -23.10 10.80
CA GLY A 82 11.33 -23.44 11.38
C GLY A 82 11.20 -23.87 12.84
N LYS A 83 11.29 -25.18 13.11
CA LYS A 83 11.57 -25.69 14.46
C LYS A 83 12.99 -25.23 14.83
N SER A 84 13.11 -24.32 15.78
CA SER A 84 14.41 -23.95 16.36
C SER A 84 15.02 -25.20 17.00
N SER A 85 16.03 -25.78 16.39
CA SER A 85 16.70 -27.00 16.88
C SER A 85 17.67 -26.74 18.05
N SER A 86 17.71 -25.53 18.60
CA SER A 86 18.55 -25.22 19.77
C SER A 86 18.04 -23.96 20.48
N SER A 87 17.22 -24.11 21.51
CA SER A 87 16.85 -23.00 22.41
C SER A 87 16.36 -23.52 23.76
N THR A 88 17.00 -23.09 24.85
CA THR A 88 16.67 -23.40 26.26
C THR A 88 15.23 -22.98 26.61
N VAL A 89 14.59 -23.68 27.56
CA VAL A 89 13.15 -23.61 27.90
C VAL A 89 12.57 -22.19 28.06
N ASN A 90 13.33 -21.22 28.60
CA ASN A 90 12.86 -19.82 28.76
C ASN A 90 12.80 -19.02 27.44
N GLN A 91 13.57 -19.42 26.44
CA GLN A 91 13.61 -18.81 25.10
C GLN A 91 12.38 -19.23 24.27
N LEU A 92 11.80 -20.40 24.57
CA LEU A 92 10.63 -20.96 23.89
C LEU A 92 9.35 -20.16 24.17
N ASN A 93 9.12 -19.72 25.41
CA ASN A 93 7.89 -18.99 25.77
C ASN A 93 7.82 -17.59 25.11
N MET A 94 8.95 -16.85 25.06
CA MET A 94 9.01 -15.59 24.31
C MET A 94 8.91 -15.80 22.80
N GLN A 95 9.55 -16.85 22.27
CA GLN A 95 9.45 -17.19 20.85
C GLN A 95 8.03 -17.56 20.44
N GLN A 96 7.32 -18.37 21.24
CA GLN A 96 5.93 -18.79 20.97
C GLN A 96 4.96 -17.61 21.01
N ASN A 97 5.06 -16.73 22.01
CA ASN A 97 4.23 -15.52 22.09
C ASN A 97 4.50 -14.55 20.92
N ASN A 98 5.77 -14.40 20.52
CA ASN A 98 6.11 -13.59 19.35
C ASN A 98 5.58 -14.23 18.06
N GLN A 99 5.66 -15.56 17.93
CA GLN A 99 5.12 -16.30 16.79
C GLN A 99 3.60 -16.17 16.67
N SER A 100 2.84 -16.25 17.78
CA SER A 100 1.38 -16.11 17.75
C SER A 100 0.93 -14.70 17.32
N ILE A 101 1.62 -13.66 17.80
CA ILE A 101 1.39 -12.28 17.36
C ILE A 101 1.69 -12.16 15.86
N ILE A 102 2.85 -12.67 15.42
CA ILE A 102 3.25 -12.63 14.00
C ILE A 102 2.25 -13.40 13.13
N LEU A 103 1.79 -14.58 13.56
CA LEU A 103 0.74 -15.35 12.88
C LEU A 103 -0.53 -14.52 12.69
N GLY A 104 -1.03 -13.87 13.75
CA GLY A 104 -2.20 -12.99 13.64
C GLY A 104 -1.99 -11.85 12.64
N PHE A 105 -0.81 -11.23 12.62
CA PHE A 105 -0.45 -10.22 11.62
C PHE A 105 -0.40 -10.78 10.19
N VAL A 106 0.16 -11.98 10.02
CA VAL A 106 0.33 -12.66 8.72
C VAL A 106 -1.01 -13.13 8.17
N GLU A 107 -1.88 -13.70 9.00
CA GLU A 107 -3.23 -14.10 8.60
C GLU A 107 -4.05 -12.89 8.17
N ASN A 108 -4.06 -11.82 8.97
CA ASN A 108 -4.73 -10.57 8.64
C ASN A 108 -4.24 -10.02 7.29
N TRP A 109 -2.92 -10.08 7.06
CA TRP A 109 -2.30 -9.68 5.81
C TRP A 109 -2.69 -10.56 4.62
N LYS A 110 -2.62 -11.89 4.76
CA LYS A 110 -3.02 -12.87 3.73
C LYS A 110 -4.48 -12.63 3.33
N TRP A 111 -5.37 -12.45 4.30
CA TRP A 111 -6.78 -12.13 4.10
C TRP A 111 -6.96 -10.82 3.31
N ARG A 112 -6.28 -9.74 3.74
CA ARG A 112 -6.35 -8.43 3.06
C ARG A 112 -5.83 -8.48 1.61
N ARG A 113 -4.79 -9.25 1.31
CA ARG A 113 -4.32 -9.45 -0.07
C ARG A 113 -5.38 -10.16 -0.93
N LYS A 114 -6.03 -11.21 -0.40
CA LYS A 114 -7.12 -11.92 -1.10
C LYS A 114 -8.27 -10.98 -1.44
N ARG A 115 -8.70 -10.15 -0.49
CA ARG A 115 -9.77 -9.14 -0.69
C ARG A 115 -9.40 -8.10 -1.76
N LYS A 116 -8.16 -7.60 -1.77
CA LYS A 116 -7.69 -6.64 -2.78
C LYS A 116 -7.61 -7.24 -4.19
N ARG A 117 -7.17 -8.50 -4.31
CA ARG A 117 -7.12 -9.22 -5.59
C ARG A 117 -8.51 -9.41 -6.17
N ALA A 118 -9.46 -9.88 -5.35
CA ALA A 118 -10.86 -10.02 -5.77
C ALA A 118 -11.44 -8.70 -6.30
N PHE A 119 -11.22 -7.60 -5.57
CA PHE A 119 -11.70 -6.28 -5.99
C PHE A 119 -11.02 -5.78 -7.28
N LYS A 120 -9.71 -6.02 -7.45
CA LYS A 120 -8.98 -5.66 -8.68
C LYS A 120 -9.51 -6.44 -9.88
N ASN A 121 -9.71 -7.76 -9.73
CA ASN A 121 -10.25 -8.61 -10.79
C ASN A 121 -11.65 -8.15 -11.21
N GLN A 122 -12.52 -7.84 -10.25
CA GLN A 122 -13.86 -7.33 -10.53
C GLN A 122 -13.83 -5.98 -11.26
N ARG A 123 -12.91 -5.08 -10.89
CA ARG A 123 -12.71 -3.81 -11.61
C ARG A 123 -12.20 -4.01 -13.04
N CYS A 124 -11.28 -4.95 -13.26
CA CYS A 124 -10.82 -5.29 -14.60
C CYS A 124 -11.97 -5.81 -15.47
N ALA A 125 -12.75 -6.77 -14.95
CA ALA A 125 -13.92 -7.32 -15.66
C ALA A 125 -14.96 -6.23 -16.01
N LEU A 126 -15.24 -5.31 -15.08
CA LEU A 126 -16.13 -4.18 -15.35
C LEU A 126 -15.55 -3.25 -16.43
N GLY A 127 -14.24 -3.04 -16.43
CA GLY A 127 -13.54 -2.24 -17.44
C GLY A 127 -13.64 -2.86 -18.84
N GLU A 128 -13.49 -4.18 -18.95
CA GLU A 128 -13.67 -4.91 -20.21
C GLU A 128 -15.10 -4.83 -20.71
N LEU A 129 -16.10 -5.02 -19.83
CA LEU A 129 -17.50 -4.91 -20.22
C LEU A 129 -17.85 -3.50 -20.68
N LYS A 130 -17.37 -2.47 -19.98
CA LYS A 130 -17.55 -1.06 -20.40
C LYS A 130 -16.98 -0.82 -21.79
N LYS A 131 -15.78 -1.32 -22.09
CA LYS A 131 -15.18 -1.23 -23.44
C LYS A 131 -16.05 -1.91 -24.50
N LYS A 132 -16.60 -3.10 -24.20
CA LYS A 132 -17.49 -3.82 -25.14
C LYS A 132 -18.77 -3.05 -25.43
N VAL A 133 -19.36 -2.40 -24.41
CA VAL A 133 -20.57 -1.59 -24.57
C VAL A 133 -20.30 -0.34 -25.40
N THR A 134 -19.19 0.36 -25.16
CA THR A 134 -18.84 1.55 -25.94
C THR A 134 -18.58 1.22 -27.41
N MET A 135 -17.83 0.14 -27.68
CA MET A 135 -17.60 -0.33 -29.05
C MET A 135 -18.91 -0.63 -29.80
N ARG A 136 -19.86 -1.32 -29.16
CA ARG A 136 -21.18 -1.58 -29.76
C ARG A 136 -22.00 -0.32 -29.97
N ALA A 137 -21.90 0.67 -29.07
CA ALA A 137 -22.59 1.94 -29.26
C ALA A 137 -22.01 2.72 -30.46
N ASP A 138 -20.68 2.71 -30.62
CA ASP A 138 -20.00 3.33 -31.76
C ASP A 138 -20.37 2.62 -33.08
N GLU A 139 -20.42 1.28 -33.10
CA GLU A 139 -20.88 0.48 -34.26
C GLU A 139 -22.32 0.81 -34.66
N LEU A 140 -23.25 0.90 -33.69
CA LEU A 140 -24.65 1.24 -33.95
C LEU A 140 -24.82 2.68 -34.45
N SER A 141 -23.96 3.62 -34.01
CA SER A 141 -23.97 5.00 -34.49
C SER A 141 -23.57 5.11 -35.96
N MET A 142 -22.67 4.22 -36.43
CA MET A 142 -22.24 4.17 -37.83
C MET A 142 -23.33 3.61 -38.76
N ILE A 143 -24.16 2.68 -38.26
CA ILE A 143 -25.25 2.06 -39.04
C ILE A 143 -26.45 3.02 -39.19
N ASN A 144 -26.74 3.82 -38.17
CA ASN A 144 -27.86 4.78 -38.19
C ASN A 144 -27.52 6.12 -38.87
N GLY A 145 -26.26 6.33 -39.29
CA GLY A 145 -25.79 7.54 -39.97
C GLY A 145 -26.04 7.58 -41.48
N SER A 146 -26.63 6.53 -42.06
CA SER A 146 -26.92 6.43 -43.49
C SER A 146 -28.41 6.49 -43.82
N SER A 147 -29.18 7.32 -43.11
CA SER A 147 -30.44 7.87 -43.65
C SER A 147 -30.85 9.17 -42.95
N SER A 148 -31.09 10.18 -43.78
CA SER A 148 -31.80 11.44 -43.46
C SER A 148 -30.98 12.58 -42.84
N SER A 149 -30.68 13.55 -43.71
CA SER A 149 -30.57 14.97 -43.40
C SER A 149 -31.62 15.42 -42.37
N ASN A 150 -31.20 15.86 -41.18
CA ASN A 150 -31.81 17.00 -40.49
C ASN A 150 -30.99 17.44 -39.25
N SER A 151 -30.55 18.70 -39.31
CA SER A 151 -30.45 19.70 -38.24
C SER A 151 -30.09 19.28 -36.80
N SER A 152 -28.88 19.70 -36.39
CA SER A 152 -28.52 20.24 -35.08
C SER A 152 -29.14 19.64 -33.80
N MET A 153 -28.39 18.81 -33.07
CA MET A 153 -28.42 18.82 -31.60
C MET A 153 -27.00 18.62 -31.02
N LYS A 154 -26.48 19.67 -30.38
CA LYS A 154 -25.30 19.63 -29.52
C LYS A 154 -25.65 18.87 -28.23
N ILE A 155 -25.08 17.69 -28.04
CA ILE A 155 -25.18 16.96 -26.77
C ILE A 155 -24.15 17.55 -25.79
N ALA A 156 -24.66 18.24 -24.76
CA ALA A 156 -23.85 18.79 -23.69
C ALA A 156 -23.22 17.67 -22.85
N ARG A 157 -21.91 17.78 -22.64
CA ARG A 157 -21.10 16.86 -21.85
C ARG A 157 -21.39 17.11 -20.36
N PHE A 158 -22.23 16.30 -19.73
CA PHE A 158 -22.50 16.40 -18.30
C PHE A 158 -21.29 15.86 -17.50
N GLY A 159 -20.44 16.78 -17.05
CA GLY A 159 -19.36 16.47 -16.11
C GLY A 159 -19.93 16.22 -14.72
N VAL A 160 -19.87 14.97 -14.26
CA VAL A 160 -20.19 14.64 -12.87
C VAL A 160 -19.03 15.09 -11.98
N ARG A 161 -19.24 16.22 -11.30
CA ARG A 161 -18.38 16.74 -10.23
C ARG A 161 -18.71 16.01 -8.95
N ILE A 162 -17.84 15.11 -8.51
CA ILE A 162 -17.98 14.45 -7.20
C ILE A 162 -17.13 15.24 -6.20
N ASN A 163 -17.80 15.99 -5.33
CA ASN A 163 -17.20 16.62 -4.16
C ASN A 163 -17.30 15.70 -2.94
N SER A 164 -16.24 15.75 -2.13
CA SER A 164 -16.02 15.20 -0.77
C SER A 164 -15.71 13.72 -0.63
#